data_AF-A0AAW7ADX0-F1
#
_entry.id   AF-A0AAW7ADX0-F1
#
_cell.length_a   1.000
_cell.length_b   1.000
_cell.length_c   1.000
_cell.angle_alpha   90.00
_cell.angle_beta   90.00
_cell.angle_gamma   90.00
#
_symmetry.space_group_name_H-M   'P 1'
#
loop_
_entity.id
_entity.type
_entity.pdbx_description
1 polymer ?
#
loop_
_entity_poly.entity_id
_entity_poly.type
_entity_poly.pdbx_seq_one_letter_code
_entity_poly.pdbx_strand_id
1 'polypeptide(L)' 'ERRYKLMSALGVRNVKGFNEKLKMAAEAGHPIHDPFWQEGDSMDTEPPLLEKLPYIVVVVDEFADLMMVV' A
#
# COMPACT_ATOMS: atom_id res chain seq x y z
N GLU A 1 1.90 -2.80 -8.52
CA GLU A 1 3.06 -3.57 -7.99
C GLU A 1 3.42 -3.26 -6.53
N ARG A 2 3.63 -1.99 -6.14
CA ARG A 2 4.03 -1.58 -4.77
C ARG A 2 3.25 -2.22 -3.63
N ARG A 3 1.91 -2.29 -3.72
CA ARG A 3 1.06 -2.93 -2.70
C ARG A 3 1.43 -4.40 -2.45
N TYR A 4 1.73 -5.16 -3.51
CA TYR A 4 2.15 -6.55 -3.37
C TYR A 4 3.51 -6.66 -2.69
N LYS A 5 4.47 -5.76 -2.99
CA LYS A 5 5.78 -5.73 -2.31
C LYS A 5 5.64 -5.46 -0.82
N LEU A 6 4.87 -4.45 -0.44
CA LEU A 6 4.58 -4.11 0.96
C LEU A 6 3.89 -5.26 1.70
N MET A 7 2.89 -5.90 1.08
CA MET A 7 2.21 -7.04 1.67
C MET A 7 3.14 -8.25 1.86
N SER A 8 3.99 -8.54 0.86
CA SER A 8 4.99 -9.61 0.94
C SER A 8 6.01 -9.36 2.05
N ALA A 9 6.55 -8.15 2.15
CA ALA A 9 7.49 -7.75 3.22
C ALA A 9 6.89 -7.89 4.61
N LEU A 10 5.60 -7.57 4.76
CA LEU A 10 4.89 -7.72 6.02
C LEU A 10 4.28 -9.11 6.21
N GLY A 11 4.50 -10.08 5.31
CA GLY A 11 4.01 -11.45 5.45
C GLY A 11 2.48 -11.58 5.42
N VAL A 12 1.78 -10.65 4.77
CA VAL A 12 0.32 -10.63 4.65
C VAL A 12 -0.10 -10.89 3.21
N ARG A 13 -1.28 -11.49 3.02
CA ARG A 13 -1.76 -11.91 1.68
C ARG A 13 -2.76 -10.95 1.04
N ASN A 14 -3.27 -9.98 1.79
CA ASN A 14 -4.31 -9.07 1.31
C ASN A 14 -4.31 -7.74 2.09
N VAL A 15 -5.03 -6.76 1.55
CA VAL A 15 -5.13 -5.38 2.08
C VAL A 15 -5.73 -5.35 3.49
N LYS A 16 -6.72 -6.21 3.78
CA LYS A 16 -7.30 -6.30 5.12
C LYS A 16 -6.24 -6.70 6.15
N GLY A 17 -5.50 -7.77 5.89
CA GLY A 17 -4.43 -8.25 6.77
C GLY A 17 -3.29 -7.24 6.92
N PHE A 18 -2.95 -6.50 5.85
CA PHE A 18 -2.01 -5.38 5.92
C PHE A 18 -2.47 -4.30 6.91
N ASN A 19 -3.73 -3.85 6.77
CA ASN A 19 -4.29 -2.81 7.62
C ASN A 19 -4.46 -3.26 9.08
N GLU A 20 -4.81 -4.52 9.32
CA GLU A 20 -4.87 -5.11 10.67
C GLU A 20 -3.49 -5.15 11.33
N LYS A 21 -2.46 -5.57 10.59
CA LYS A 21 -1.08 -5.62 11.10
C LYS A 21 -0.55 -4.23 11.45
N LEU A 22 -0.80 -3.22 10.62
CA LEU A 22 -0.44 -1.83 10.93
C LEU A 22 -1.14 -1.33 12.19
N LYS A 23 -2.45 -1.62 12.33
CA LYS A 23 -3.21 -1.23 13.52
C LYS A 23 -2.64 -1.85 14.80
N MET A 24 -2.39 -3.16 14.79
CA MET A 24 -1.83 -3.87 15.95
C MET A 24 -0.44 -3.32 16.31
N ALA A 25 0.39 -3.02 15.33
CA ALA A 25 1.73 -2.49 15.53
C ALA A 25 1.69 -1.07 16.15
N ALA A 26 0.80 -0.20 15.66
CA ALA A 26 0.57 1.12 16.22
C ALA A 26 0.04 1.05 17.67
N GLU A 27 -0.91 0.16 17.94
CA GLU A 27 -1.46 -0.07 19.30
C GLU A 27 -0.42 -0.63 20.27
N ALA A 28 0.53 -1.42 19.77
CA ALA A 28 1.67 -1.93 20.55
C ALA A 28 2.81 -0.92 20.71
N GLY A 29 2.67 0.31 20.21
CA GLY A 29 3.72 1.34 20.27
C GLY A 29 4.92 1.09 19.35
N HIS A 30 4.79 0.20 18.37
CA HIS A 30 5.82 -0.15 17.39
C HIS A 30 5.33 0.14 15.98
N PRO A 31 5.19 1.43 15.60
CA PRO A 31 4.68 1.79 14.28
C PRO A 31 5.66 1.32 13.18
N ILE A 32 5.13 0.88 12.05
CA ILE A 32 5.92 0.25 10.98
C ILE A 32 6.28 1.31 9.93
N HIS A 33 7.56 1.48 9.65
CA HIS A 33 8.09 2.35 8.60
C HIS A 33 8.16 1.62 7.25
N ASP A 34 8.19 2.36 6.14
CA ASP A 34 8.31 1.78 4.80
C ASP A 34 9.67 1.09 4.60
N PRO A 35 9.73 -0.25 4.45
CA PRO A 35 10.99 -0.98 4.32
C PRO A 35 11.66 -0.78 2.95
N PHE A 36 10.98 -0.14 1.99
CA PHE A 36 11.49 0.07 0.64
C PHE A 36 11.84 1.52 0.33
N TRP A 37 11.67 2.43 1.30
CA TRP A 37 12.03 3.82 1.12
C TRP A 37 13.56 3.97 1.06
N GLN A 38 14.02 4.84 0.15
CA GLN A 38 15.42 5.24 0.03
C GLN A 38 15.56 6.76 0.17
N GLU A 39 16.72 7.22 0.62
CA GLU A 39 17.04 8.64 0.67
C GLU A 39 16.85 9.27 -0.73
N GLY A 40 15.98 10.28 -0.82
CA GLY A 40 15.61 10.93 -2.09
C GLY A 40 14.27 10.51 -2.70
N ASP A 41 13.61 9.46 -2.18
CA ASP A 41 12.24 9.10 -2.60
C ASP A 41 11.20 10.14 -2.17
N SER A 42 11.47 10.86 -1.08
CA SER A 42 10.66 11.96 -0.56
C SER A 42 11.55 13.06 0.03
N MET A 43 10.92 14.14 0.50
CA MET A 43 11.60 15.23 1.22
C MET A 43 11.87 14.87 2.69
N ASP A 44 11.50 13.66 3.12
CA ASP A 44 11.67 13.20 4.49
C ASP A 44 13.13 12.80 4.75
N THR A 45 13.60 12.98 5.98
CA THR A 45 14.96 12.58 6.39
C THR A 45 15.03 11.12 6.85
N GLU A 46 13.89 10.50 7.10
CA GLU A 46 13.77 9.13 7.57
C GLU A 46 12.63 8.42 6.82
N PRO A 47 12.66 7.07 6.74
CA PRO A 47 11.58 6.31 6.12
C PRO A 47 10.22 6.70 6.72
N PRO A 48 9.21 7.07 5.91
CA PRO A 48 7.92 7.46 6.42
C PRO A 48 7.17 6.27 7.03
N LEU A 49 6.25 6.56 7.95
CA LEU A 49 5.36 5.54 8.51
C LEU A 49 4.43 4.98 7.44
N LEU A 50 4.21 3.67 7.49
CA LEU A 50 3.23 3.01 6.66
C LEU A 50 1.82 3.34 7.15
N GLU A 51 0.98 3.76 6.22
CA GLU A 51 -0.42 4.04 6.45
C GLU A 51 -1.33 2.95 5.88
N LYS A 52 -2.60 2.96 6.31
CA LYS A 52 -3.61 2.02 5.82
C LYS A 52 -3.78 2.17 4.31
N LEU A 53 -3.80 1.03 3.61
CA LEU A 53 -4.08 0.99 2.19
C LEU A 53 -5.59 1.02 1.95
N PRO A 54 -6.12 1.98 1.17
CA PRO A 54 -7.54 2.00 0.82
C PRO A 54 -7.85 1.00 -0.30
N TYR A 55 -9.09 0.53 -0.36
CA TYR A 55 -9.58 -0.14 -1.56
C TYR A 55 -9.69 0.87 -2.70
N ILE A 56 -9.13 0.52 -3.85
CA ILE A 56 -9.28 1.31 -5.08
C ILE A 56 -10.33 0.60 -5.92
N VAL A 57 -11.43 1.29 -6.19
CA VAL A 57 -12.50 0.82 -7.07
C VAL A 57 -12.39 1.61 -8.35
N VAL A 58 -12.14 0.92 -9.46
CA VAL A 58 -12.11 1.50 -10.79
C VAL A 58 -13.44 1.18 -11.44
N VAL A 59 -14.24 2.21 -11.70
CA VAL A 59 -15.52 2.08 -12.41
C VAL A 59 -15.27 2.48 -13.85
N VAL A 60 -15.64 1.59 -14.77
CA VAL A 60 -15.61 1.87 -16.21
C VAL A 60 -17.06 1.84 -16.67
N ASP A 61 -17.55 3.01 -17.07
CA ASP A 61 -18.80 3.06 -17.82
C ASP A 61 -18.48 2.61 -19.24
N GLU A 62 -19.22 1.62 -19.73
CA GLU A 62 -19.06 1.04 -21.07
C GLU A 62 -17.63 0.52 -21.39
N PHE A 63 -17.27 -0.63 -20.82
CA PHE A 63 -15.97 -1.29 -21.06
C PHE A 63 -15.65 -1.57 -22.55
N ALA A 64 -16.66 -1.68 -23.41
CA ALA A 64 -16.49 -1.92 -24.84
C ALA A 64 -15.74 -0.78 -25.55
N ASP A 65 -16.01 0.48 -25.18
CA ASP A 65 -15.40 1.65 -25.80
C ASP A 65 -13.88 1.71 -25.54
N LEU A 66 -13.42 1.21 -24.39
CA LEU A 66 -11.99 1.11 -24.09
C LEU A 66 -11.26 0.07 -24.95
N MET A 67 -11.94 -0.99 -25.39
CA MET A 67 -11.36 -2.01 -26.26
C MET A 67 -11.40 -1.63 -27.74
N MET A 68 -12.21 -0.63 -28.10
CA MET A 68 -12.43 -0.20 -29.49
C MET A 68 -11.41 0.83 -29.97
N VAL A 69 -10.24 0.91 -29.34
CA VAL A 69 -9.12 1.74 -29.82
C VAL A 69 -8.27 0.89 -30.78
N VAL A 70 -8.50 1.08 -32.08
CA VAL A 70 -7.67 0.54 -33.19
C VAL A 70 -6.62 1.57 -33.58
#